data_AF-A0A7J7HND4-F1
#
_entry.id   AF-A0A7J7HND4-F1
#
_cell.length_a   1.000
_cell.length_b   1.000
_cell.length_c   1.000
_cell.angle_alpha   90.00
_cell.angle_beta   90.00
_cell.angle_gamma   90.00
#
_symmetry.space_group_name_H-M   'P 1'
#
loop_
_entity.id
_entity.type
_entity.pdbx_description
1 polymer ?
#
loop_
_entity_poly.entity_id
_entity_poly.type
_entity_poly.pdbx_seq_one_letter_code
_entity_poly.pdbx_strand_id
1 'polypeptide(L)'
;MDLKSTNVSPVLTDPAVINKSRLGIHSSLLPYAQSGASFSSDMLTIPRKKPGKLDDVRSNGWLDAMKSSSPPSKKILKNCNVEVALDDSDVAYCSWMLSYPSALNSFEKIINRARNKKMVMFLDYDGTLSPIVDDPDRAFMSDEMRSAVMDVAKYIPTAIISGRSRDKVYDLVGLTELYYAGSHGMDIMCPVKDSVSANASNCIKFTDQQVFRTLVDKTNDIKGAKVESHKFCASVHYRNVDEKNWSTIAQIVHDILKDFPHLRLTHGRKVLEVRPVIDWNKGKAVEFLLESLGLCNSDDVLPIYIGDDTSDEDAFKVLREGNRGYGILVSSVPKDTKAFFSLRDTSEVKQFLKSLVRWKERSGLLKCNTKNDKEEY
;
A
#
# COMPACT_ATOMS: atom_id res chain seq x y z
N MET A 1 -33.46 31.94 -43.54
CA MET A 1 -32.33 32.60 -42.84
C MET A 1 -31.72 31.55 -41.93
N ASP A 2 -30.93 30.58 -42.38
CA ASP A 2 -29.83 30.61 -43.37
C ASP A 2 -28.63 31.44 -42.92
N LEU A 3 -27.51 30.77 -42.64
CA LEU A 3 -26.43 30.65 -43.62
C LEU A 3 -25.49 29.46 -43.29
N LYS A 4 -25.08 28.71 -44.32
CA LYS A 4 -24.00 27.69 -44.29
C LYS A 4 -22.95 28.05 -45.33
N SER A 5 -21.66 27.96 -44.98
CA SER A 5 -20.52 27.84 -45.91
C SER A 5 -19.19 27.76 -45.13
N THR A 6 -18.05 27.24 -45.62
CA THR A 6 -17.75 26.15 -46.59
C THR A 6 -16.25 25.82 -46.52
N ASN A 7 -15.89 24.52 -46.57
CA ASN A 7 -14.63 23.98 -47.14
C ASN A 7 -13.31 24.48 -46.47
N VAL A 8 -12.06 24.13 -46.84
CA VAL A 8 -11.47 23.32 -47.95
C VAL A 8 -10.31 22.45 -47.38
N SER A 9 -10.06 21.26 -47.95
CA SER A 9 -8.82 20.49 -47.76
C SER A 9 -7.99 20.44 -49.05
N PRO A 10 -6.65 20.57 -49.00
CA PRO A 10 -5.77 20.30 -50.15
C PRO A 10 -5.08 18.93 -50.06
N VAL A 11 -4.86 18.31 -51.23
CA VAL A 11 -4.07 17.09 -51.47
C VAL A 11 -3.03 17.41 -52.54
N LEU A 12 -1.76 17.00 -52.37
CA LEU A 12 -0.68 16.94 -53.38
C LEU A 12 0.39 15.93 -52.86
N THR A 13 0.45 14.68 -53.37
CA THR A 13 1.27 14.16 -54.50
C THR A 13 2.75 13.87 -54.21
N ASP A 14 3.14 12.59 -54.36
CA ASP A 14 4.50 12.03 -54.53
C ASP A 14 5.03 12.31 -55.96
N PRO A 15 6.35 12.26 -56.29
CA PRO A 15 6.95 10.97 -56.69
C PRO A 15 8.49 10.77 -56.48
N ALA A 16 8.86 9.76 -55.69
CA ALA A 16 9.54 8.50 -56.10
C ALA A 16 11.00 8.39 -56.71
N VAL A 17 11.70 7.33 -56.22
CA VAL A 17 12.76 6.43 -56.82
C VAL A 17 14.28 6.79 -56.82
N ILE A 18 15.12 5.74 -56.72
CA ILE A 18 16.57 5.55 -57.03
C ILE A 18 17.53 5.74 -55.82
N ASN A 19 18.48 4.83 -55.45
CA ASN A 19 19.10 3.69 -56.14
C ASN A 19 19.41 2.42 -55.25
N LYS A 20 19.96 1.40 -55.93
CA LYS A 20 20.40 0.02 -55.55
C LYS A 20 21.53 -0.02 -54.47
N SER A 21 21.96 -1.16 -53.87
CA SER A 21 22.23 -2.48 -54.49
C SER A 21 22.45 -3.67 -53.52
N ARG A 22 22.02 -4.89 -53.94
CA ARG A 22 22.65 -6.25 -53.82
C ARG A 22 23.10 -6.76 -52.42
N LEU A 23 23.01 -8.03 -52.00
CA LEU A 23 22.46 -9.34 -52.47
C LEU A 23 22.34 -10.25 -51.20
N GLY A 24 21.79 -11.47 -51.13
CA GLY A 24 21.26 -12.41 -52.14
C GLY A 24 20.64 -13.66 -51.48
N ILE A 25 20.79 -14.85 -52.11
CA ILE A 25 20.25 -16.19 -51.70
C ILE A 25 21.22 -17.28 -52.23
N HIS A 26 21.24 -18.58 -51.86
CA HIS A 26 20.32 -19.61 -51.32
C HIS A 26 21.17 -20.67 -50.53
N SER A 27 20.73 -21.79 -49.89
CA SER A 27 19.44 -22.42 -49.51
C SER A 27 19.69 -23.56 -48.46
N SER A 28 18.66 -24.34 -48.09
CA SER A 28 18.64 -25.52 -47.18
C SER A 28 19.21 -26.85 -47.75
N LEU A 29 19.65 -27.79 -46.88
CA LEU A 29 19.40 -29.25 -46.97
C LEU A 29 19.78 -30.03 -45.67
N LEU A 30 19.24 -31.25 -45.51
CA LEU A 30 19.44 -32.27 -44.43
C LEU A 30 19.99 -33.58 -45.10
N PRO A 31 20.42 -34.70 -44.43
CA PRO A 31 19.93 -35.28 -43.15
C PRO A 31 20.96 -36.08 -42.28
N TYR A 32 20.45 -36.90 -41.31
CA TYR A 32 20.89 -38.22 -40.75
C TYR A 32 22.39 -38.68 -40.80
N ALA A 33 22.95 -39.49 -39.88
CA ALA A 33 22.38 -40.51 -38.97
C ALA A 33 23.22 -40.81 -37.68
N GLN A 34 22.90 -41.92 -37.02
CA GLN A 34 23.25 -42.34 -35.63
C GLN A 34 24.65 -43.00 -35.42
N SER A 35 24.97 -43.16 -34.12
CA SER A 35 25.70 -44.30 -33.48
C SER A 35 27.23 -44.27 -33.37
N GLY A 36 27.73 -44.95 -32.32
CA GLY A 36 29.16 -45.11 -31.99
C GLY A 36 29.40 -45.05 -30.47
N ALA A 37 30.04 -46.08 -29.89
CA ALA A 37 30.33 -46.15 -28.45
C ALA A 37 31.72 -46.75 -28.19
N SER A 38 32.16 -46.68 -26.92
CA SER A 38 33.29 -47.40 -26.29
C SER A 38 34.70 -46.79 -26.33
N PHE A 39 35.12 -46.32 -25.15
CA PHE A 39 36.42 -46.49 -24.47
C PHE A 39 37.76 -46.49 -25.24
N SER A 40 38.66 -45.57 -24.85
CA SER A 40 40.04 -45.90 -24.45
C SER A 40 40.60 -44.82 -23.48
N SER A 41 41.83 -44.99 -22.99
CA SER A 41 42.34 -44.37 -21.76
C SER A 41 43.40 -43.26 -21.94
N ASP A 42 43.64 -42.56 -20.81
CA ASP A 42 44.83 -41.83 -20.38
C ASP A 42 45.20 -40.41 -20.88
N MET A 43 45.01 -39.47 -19.95
CA MET A 43 45.98 -38.46 -19.47
C MET A 43 46.65 -37.48 -20.45
N LEU A 44 46.17 -36.22 -20.41
CA LEU A 44 47.02 -35.02 -20.40
C LEU A 44 46.37 -33.91 -19.54
N THR A 45 47.18 -33.09 -18.85
CA THR A 45 46.73 -32.20 -17.76
C THR A 45 46.65 -30.71 -18.16
N ILE A 46 45.46 -30.10 -18.02
CA ILE A 46 45.21 -28.66 -18.22
C ILE A 46 44.26 -28.16 -17.09
N PRO A 47 44.39 -26.92 -16.56
CA PRO A 47 44.02 -26.64 -15.16
C PRO A 47 42.57 -26.22 -14.88
N ARG A 48 42.19 -26.34 -13.61
CA ARG A 48 40.90 -25.92 -13.01
C ARG A 48 40.50 -24.49 -13.37
N LYS A 49 39.33 -24.33 -14.00
CA LYS A 49 38.47 -23.13 -13.82
C LYS A 49 37.33 -23.48 -12.86
N LYS A 50 37.07 -22.61 -11.88
CA LYS A 50 35.86 -22.69 -11.05
C LYS A 50 34.65 -22.23 -11.89
N PRO A 51 33.45 -22.81 -11.77
CA PRO A 51 32.23 -22.19 -12.28
C PRO A 51 32.00 -20.86 -11.54
N GLY A 52 31.73 -19.80 -12.29
CA GLY A 52 31.66 -18.44 -11.77
C GLY A 52 30.25 -18.02 -11.37
N LYS A 53 30.00 -17.95 -10.06
CA LYS A 53 29.36 -16.81 -9.38
C LYS A 53 28.30 -16.02 -10.19
N LEU A 54 27.16 -16.64 -10.50
CA LEU A 54 26.00 -15.95 -11.11
C LEU A 54 24.78 -15.87 -10.17
N ASP A 55 24.63 -16.79 -9.20
CA ASP A 55 23.51 -16.76 -8.26
C ASP A 55 23.69 -15.74 -7.11
N ASP A 56 24.93 -15.43 -6.72
CA ASP A 56 25.25 -14.49 -5.61
C ASP A 56 24.59 -13.12 -5.80
N VAL A 57 24.59 -12.57 -7.02
CA VAL A 57 24.09 -11.20 -7.28
C VAL A 57 22.58 -11.11 -7.07
N ARG A 58 21.84 -12.16 -7.44
CA ARG A 58 20.39 -12.25 -7.20
C ARG A 58 20.08 -12.58 -5.74
N SER A 59 20.88 -13.46 -5.14
CA SER A 59 20.75 -13.87 -3.73
C SER A 59 20.99 -12.73 -2.76
N ASN A 60 22.01 -11.88 -3.00
CA ASN A 60 22.30 -10.72 -2.16
C ASN A 60 21.14 -9.71 -2.17
N GLY A 61 20.59 -9.37 -3.36
CA GLY A 61 19.44 -8.47 -3.45
C GLY A 61 18.20 -9.00 -2.71
N TRP A 62 17.99 -10.32 -2.69
CA TRP A 62 16.92 -10.95 -1.91
C TRP A 62 17.23 -10.97 -0.41
N LEU A 63 18.46 -11.26 -0.01
CA LEU A 63 18.88 -11.23 1.40
C LEU A 63 18.86 -9.82 1.99
N ASP A 64 19.20 -8.79 1.23
CA ASP A 64 19.19 -7.40 1.70
C ASP A 64 17.77 -6.81 1.71
N ALA A 65 16.90 -7.22 0.77
CA ALA A 65 15.46 -7.01 0.88
C ALA A 65 14.88 -7.69 2.14
N MET A 66 15.20 -8.97 2.36
CA MET A 66 14.75 -9.71 3.55
C MET A 66 15.27 -9.09 4.86
N LYS A 67 16.52 -8.59 4.92
CA LYS A 67 17.07 -7.90 6.10
C LYS A 67 16.39 -6.55 6.35
N SER A 68 16.08 -5.80 5.29
CA SER A 68 15.46 -4.47 5.42
C SER A 68 13.96 -4.55 5.74
N SER A 69 13.28 -5.62 5.30
CA SER A 69 11.93 -5.99 5.74
C SER A 69 11.91 -6.90 6.98
N SER A 70 13.05 -7.11 7.65
CA SER A 70 13.14 -7.85 8.93
C SER A 70 13.35 -6.90 10.11
N PRO A 71 12.71 -7.14 11.25
CA PRO A 71 12.91 -6.32 12.45
C PRO A 71 14.35 -6.39 12.99
N PRO A 72 14.91 -5.29 13.53
CA PRO A 72 16.17 -5.34 14.26
C PRO A 72 16.04 -6.21 15.52
N SER A 73 16.85 -7.27 15.63
CA SER A 73 16.83 -8.15 16.80
C SER A 73 17.38 -7.43 18.04
N LYS A 74 16.51 -7.24 19.05
CA LYS A 74 16.90 -6.61 20.32
C LYS A 74 17.85 -7.50 21.11
N LYS A 75 19.16 -7.25 20.98
CA LYS A 75 20.15 -7.76 21.94
C LYS A 75 19.86 -7.19 23.32
N ILE A 76 19.41 -8.06 24.24
CA ILE A 76 19.24 -7.72 25.66
C ILE A 76 20.64 -7.61 26.26
N LEU A 77 21.20 -6.39 26.28
CA LEU A 77 22.42 -6.10 27.03
C LEU A 77 22.05 -5.93 28.52
N LYS A 78 22.80 -6.57 29.41
CA LYS A 78 22.49 -6.63 30.84
C LYS A 78 23.66 -6.12 31.67
N ASN A 79 23.33 -5.34 32.71
CA ASN A 79 24.22 -4.72 33.71
C ASN A 79 24.94 -3.43 33.28
N CYS A 80 25.27 -2.62 34.27
CA CYS A 80 25.59 -1.20 34.16
C CYS A 80 27.10 -0.92 34.18
N ASN A 81 27.49 0.22 33.62
CA ASN A 81 28.15 1.29 34.38
C ASN A 81 27.90 2.64 33.69
N VAL A 82 28.03 3.74 34.45
CA VAL A 82 27.77 5.10 33.95
C VAL A 82 29.08 5.82 33.66
N GLU A 83 29.47 5.85 32.40
CA GLU A 83 30.39 6.86 31.86
C GLU A 83 29.77 7.43 30.58
N VAL A 84 29.79 8.76 30.42
CA VAL A 84 29.12 9.45 29.30
C VAL A 84 30.06 9.54 28.10
N ALA A 85 30.33 8.39 27.49
CA ALA A 85 30.71 8.33 26.10
C ALA A 85 29.44 8.28 25.25
N LEU A 86 29.28 9.21 24.30
CA LEU A 86 28.29 9.04 23.24
C LEU A 86 28.77 7.90 22.34
N ASP A 87 27.96 6.85 22.22
CA ASP A 87 28.24 5.74 21.29
C ASP A 87 28.25 6.27 19.85
N ASP A 88 29.08 5.69 18.97
CA ASP A 88 29.13 6.07 17.54
C ASP A 88 27.74 5.95 16.89
N SER A 89 26.92 5.02 17.40
CA SER A 89 25.50 4.86 17.05
C SER A 89 24.64 6.10 17.35
N ASP A 90 24.81 6.72 18.52
CA ASP A 90 24.06 7.93 18.90
C ASP A 90 24.53 9.14 18.08
N VAL A 91 25.83 9.23 17.77
CA VAL A 91 26.37 10.28 16.88
C VAL A 91 25.80 10.13 15.46
N ALA A 92 25.76 8.91 14.92
CA ALA A 92 25.14 8.61 13.64
C ALA A 92 23.64 8.92 13.62
N TYR A 93 22.90 8.59 14.68
CA TYR A 93 21.48 8.91 14.81
C TYR A 93 21.21 10.42 14.91
N CYS A 94 22.03 11.16 15.67
CA CYS A 94 21.95 12.62 15.74
C CYS A 94 22.22 13.28 14.38
N SER A 95 23.23 12.82 13.64
CA SER A 95 23.52 13.29 12.28
C SER A 95 22.37 13.00 11.31
N TRP A 96 21.78 11.79 11.38
CA TRP A 96 20.63 11.40 10.58
C TRP A 96 19.38 12.26 10.87
N MET A 97 19.13 12.61 12.13
CA MET A 97 18.04 13.52 12.52
C MET A 97 18.19 14.95 11.96
N LEU A 98 19.38 15.40 11.53
CA LEU A 98 19.52 16.69 10.82
C LEU A 98 18.87 16.65 9.43
N SER A 99 18.89 15.48 8.78
CA SER A 99 18.23 15.24 7.48
C SER A 99 16.74 14.92 7.65
N TYR A 100 16.40 14.17 8.71
CA TYR A 100 15.04 13.69 8.99
C TYR A 100 14.60 14.06 10.42
N PRO A 101 14.29 15.36 10.67
CA PRO A 101 14.03 15.85 12.02
C PRO A 101 12.78 15.25 12.65
N SER A 102 12.77 15.10 13.98
CA SER A 102 11.62 14.56 14.71
C SER A 102 10.34 15.36 14.41
N ALA A 103 9.24 14.65 14.14
CA ALA A 103 7.92 15.24 13.89
C ALA A 103 7.30 15.86 15.16
N LEU A 104 7.75 15.46 16.36
CA LEU A 104 7.40 16.12 17.62
C LEU A 104 8.10 17.48 17.74
N ASN A 105 9.41 17.52 17.53
CA ASN A 105 10.18 18.77 17.54
C ASN A 105 9.76 19.71 16.38
N SER A 106 9.32 19.12 15.26
CA SER A 106 8.83 19.84 14.08
C SER A 106 7.30 20.07 14.09
N PHE A 107 6.61 19.80 15.21
CA PHE A 107 5.14 19.77 15.24
C PHE A 107 4.52 21.08 14.76
N GLU A 108 5.03 22.23 15.22
CA GLU A 108 4.60 23.56 14.75
C GLU A 108 4.72 23.71 13.23
N LYS A 109 5.82 23.26 12.61
CA LYS A 109 6.01 23.31 11.15
C LYS A 109 4.94 22.49 10.41
N ILE A 110 4.56 21.34 10.97
CA ILE A 110 3.52 20.46 10.43
C ILE A 110 2.13 21.10 10.56
N ILE A 111 1.75 21.56 11.76
CA ILE A 111 0.43 22.17 11.95
C ILE A 111 0.29 23.52 11.26
N ASN A 112 1.38 24.27 11.04
CA ASN A 112 1.37 25.52 10.30
C ASN A 112 1.02 25.31 8.82
N ARG A 113 1.49 24.23 8.21
CA ARG A 113 1.05 23.79 6.87
C ARG A 113 -0.39 23.24 6.89
N ALA A 114 -0.83 22.70 8.02
CA ALA A 114 -2.20 22.19 8.21
C ALA A 114 -3.23 23.30 8.51
N ARG A 115 -2.82 24.53 8.80
CA ARG A 115 -3.74 25.67 8.96
C ARG A 115 -4.54 25.85 7.68
N ASN A 116 -5.85 26.03 7.83
CA ASN A 116 -6.85 26.13 6.75
C ASN A 116 -6.96 24.91 5.82
N LYS A 117 -6.18 23.83 6.02
CA LYS A 117 -6.23 22.61 5.21
C LYS A 117 -7.06 21.49 5.86
N LYS A 118 -7.75 20.71 5.04
CA LYS A 118 -8.37 19.43 5.43
C LYS A 118 -7.26 18.37 5.54
N MET A 119 -7.03 17.88 6.76
CA MET A 119 -6.06 16.81 6.98
C MET A 119 -6.67 15.44 6.64
N VAL A 120 -5.80 14.51 6.27
CA VAL A 120 -6.08 13.07 6.20
C VAL A 120 -4.91 12.34 6.87
N MET A 121 -5.20 11.31 7.66
CA MET A 121 -4.18 10.53 8.36
C MET A 121 -4.13 9.10 7.81
N PHE A 122 -2.92 8.62 7.55
CA PHE A 122 -2.61 7.26 7.13
C PHE A 122 -1.58 6.66 8.08
N LEU A 123 -1.80 5.43 8.53
CA LEU A 123 -0.99 4.77 9.56
C LEU A 123 -0.72 3.31 9.14
N ASP A 124 0.52 2.83 9.22
CA ASP A 124 0.74 1.38 9.29
C ASP A 124 0.41 0.85 10.69
N TYR A 125 0.19 -0.45 10.80
CA TYR A 125 -0.14 -1.14 12.03
C TYR A 125 1.08 -1.67 12.77
N ASP A 126 1.84 -2.58 12.14
CA ASP A 126 3.06 -3.13 12.71
C ASP A 126 4.15 -2.07 12.78
N GLY A 127 5.03 -2.15 13.79
CA GLY A 127 6.14 -1.21 14.04
C GLY A 127 5.75 0.23 14.39
N THR A 128 4.55 0.67 14.00
CA THR A 128 4.06 2.04 14.06
C THR A 128 2.97 2.22 15.11
N LEU A 129 1.94 1.36 15.11
CA LEU A 129 0.83 1.40 16.08
C LEU A 129 0.92 0.27 17.13
N SER A 130 1.36 -0.91 16.71
CA SER A 130 1.81 -2.00 17.59
C SER A 130 3.34 -2.03 17.62
N PRO A 131 3.98 -2.26 18.78
CA PRO A 131 5.37 -2.70 18.81
C PRO A 131 5.55 -3.97 17.96
N ILE A 132 6.73 -4.11 17.35
CA ILE A 132 7.10 -5.36 16.68
C ILE A 132 7.36 -6.45 17.74
N VAL A 133 6.90 -7.66 17.46
CA VAL A 133 6.99 -8.85 18.31
C VAL A 133 7.26 -10.09 17.46
N ASP A 134 7.86 -11.13 18.06
CA ASP A 134 8.25 -12.36 17.34
C ASP A 134 7.06 -13.18 16.82
N ASP A 135 5.90 -13.04 17.45
CA ASP A 135 4.64 -13.68 17.09
C ASP A 135 3.66 -12.63 16.52
N PRO A 136 3.41 -12.61 15.20
CA PRO A 136 2.49 -11.65 14.57
C PRO A 136 1.06 -11.70 15.12
N ASP A 137 0.58 -12.82 15.66
CA ASP A 137 -0.77 -12.91 16.24
C ASP A 137 -0.86 -12.22 17.61
N ARG A 138 0.28 -11.82 18.18
CA ARG A 138 0.39 -11.10 19.46
C ARG A 138 0.86 -9.65 19.32
N ALA A 139 0.89 -9.13 18.10
CA ALA A 139 1.14 -7.71 17.82
C ALA A 139 -0.09 -6.87 18.21
N PHE A 140 -0.27 -6.62 19.51
CA PHE A 140 -1.39 -5.86 20.05
C PHE A 140 -1.05 -4.38 20.25
N MET A 141 -1.85 -3.52 19.61
CA MET A 141 -1.98 -2.10 19.97
C MET A 141 -2.45 -1.96 21.43
N SER A 142 -1.82 -1.10 22.23
CA SER A 142 -2.27 -0.83 23.60
C SER A 142 -3.49 0.09 23.64
N ASP A 143 -4.32 -0.01 24.69
CA ASP A 143 -5.55 0.78 24.81
C ASP A 143 -5.31 2.30 24.78
N GLU A 144 -4.15 2.75 25.27
CA GLU A 144 -3.73 4.14 25.21
C GLU A 144 -3.43 4.65 23.79
N MET A 145 -3.01 3.74 22.90
CA MET A 145 -2.82 3.99 21.47
C MET A 145 -4.15 3.86 20.72
N ARG A 146 -4.97 2.86 21.06
CA ARG A 146 -6.35 2.69 20.55
C ARG A 146 -7.18 3.94 20.80
N SER A 147 -7.14 4.48 22.02
CA SER A 147 -7.72 5.80 22.35
C SER A 147 -7.12 6.90 21.49
N ALA A 148 -5.79 7.01 21.37
CA ALA A 148 -5.17 8.08 20.57
C ALA A 148 -5.58 8.05 19.09
N VAL A 149 -5.71 6.87 18.49
CA VAL A 149 -6.17 6.69 17.10
C VAL A 149 -7.66 7.02 16.97
N MET A 150 -8.50 6.54 17.89
CA MET A 150 -9.93 6.88 17.96
C MET A 150 -10.15 8.39 18.14
N ASP A 151 -9.37 9.04 19.00
CA ASP A 151 -9.45 10.48 19.26
C ASP A 151 -9.01 11.31 18.05
N VAL A 152 -8.00 10.86 17.28
CA VAL A 152 -7.65 11.48 15.99
C VAL A 152 -8.78 11.30 14.96
N ALA A 153 -9.38 10.11 14.89
CA ALA A 153 -10.44 9.79 13.94
C ALA A 153 -11.69 10.70 14.08
N LYS A 154 -12.02 11.14 15.30
CA LYS A 154 -13.10 12.11 15.58
C LYS A 154 -12.93 13.45 14.86
N TYR A 155 -11.68 13.86 14.58
CA TYR A 155 -11.35 15.17 14.00
C TYR A 155 -10.68 15.13 12.61
N ILE A 156 -10.12 13.98 12.23
CA ILE A 156 -9.33 13.79 11.01
C ILE A 156 -9.72 12.43 10.38
N PRO A 157 -10.17 12.39 9.11
CA PRO A 157 -10.36 11.14 8.39
C PRO A 157 -9.08 10.30 8.43
N THR A 158 -9.18 9.11 9.05
CA THR A 158 -8.02 8.28 9.39
C THR A 158 -8.16 6.89 8.78
N ALA A 159 -7.08 6.40 8.19
CA ALA A 159 -6.98 5.09 7.57
C ALA A 159 -5.78 4.30 8.11
N ILE A 160 -5.96 3.01 8.35
CA ILE A 160 -4.86 2.07 8.63
C ILE A 160 -4.57 1.28 7.36
N ILE A 161 -3.32 1.29 6.88
CA ILE A 161 -2.88 0.57 5.69
C ILE A 161 -1.79 -0.44 6.08
N SER A 162 -2.09 -1.74 6.02
CA SER A 162 -1.21 -2.80 6.54
C SER A 162 -1.03 -3.94 5.55
N GLY A 163 0.11 -4.64 5.65
CA GLY A 163 0.35 -5.91 4.93
C GLY A 163 -0.57 -7.05 5.40
N ARG A 164 -1.08 -6.98 6.64
CA ARG A 164 -2.05 -7.94 7.20
C ARG A 164 -3.35 -7.98 6.39
N SER A 165 -4.05 -9.11 6.40
CA SER A 165 -5.42 -9.17 5.87
C SER A 165 -6.33 -8.18 6.62
N ARG A 166 -7.32 -7.62 5.91
CA ARG A 166 -8.20 -6.57 6.43
C ARG A 166 -8.90 -6.98 7.72
N ASP A 167 -9.48 -8.18 7.76
CA ASP A 167 -10.12 -8.73 8.96
C ASP A 167 -9.13 -8.79 10.15
N LYS A 168 -7.89 -9.24 9.92
CA LYS A 168 -6.90 -9.41 10.99
C LYS A 168 -6.43 -8.08 11.58
N VAL A 169 -6.26 -7.03 10.78
CA VAL A 169 -5.93 -5.70 11.30
C VAL A 169 -7.16 -5.01 11.93
N TYR A 170 -8.36 -5.30 11.43
CA TYR A 170 -9.61 -4.85 12.05
C TYR A 170 -9.80 -5.46 13.45
N ASP A 171 -9.68 -6.78 13.58
CA ASP A 171 -9.84 -7.53 14.84
C ASP A 171 -8.85 -7.08 15.93
N LEU A 172 -7.63 -6.70 15.54
CA LEU A 172 -6.59 -6.20 16.46
C LEU A 172 -6.84 -4.76 16.92
N VAL A 173 -7.33 -3.89 16.02
CA VAL A 173 -7.55 -2.46 16.32
C VAL A 173 -8.90 -2.24 17.03
N GLY A 174 -9.98 -2.86 16.55
CA GLY A 174 -11.30 -2.84 17.18
C GLY A 174 -12.04 -1.50 17.13
N LEU A 175 -11.78 -0.67 16.10
CA LEU A 175 -12.42 0.65 15.91
C LEU A 175 -13.29 0.65 14.64
N THR A 176 -14.48 1.25 14.69
CA THR A 176 -15.44 1.28 13.57
C THR A 176 -15.35 2.54 12.72
N GLU A 177 -14.68 3.57 13.23
CA GLU A 177 -14.61 4.92 12.68
C GLU A 177 -13.50 5.10 11.63
N LEU A 178 -12.68 4.07 11.41
CA LEU A 178 -11.51 4.09 10.54
C LEU A 178 -11.78 3.46 9.17
N TYR A 179 -11.00 3.89 8.18
CA TYR A 179 -10.80 3.11 6.96
C TYR A 179 -9.74 2.04 7.23
N TYR A 180 -9.95 0.81 6.76
CA TYR A 180 -8.97 -0.28 6.88
C TYR A 180 -8.60 -0.79 5.51
N ALA A 181 -7.31 -0.75 5.19
CA ALA A 181 -6.74 -1.12 3.90
C ALA A 181 -5.73 -2.25 4.09
N GLY A 182 -6.23 -3.49 4.12
CA GLY A 182 -5.45 -4.71 4.31
C GLY A 182 -4.83 -5.25 3.02
N SER A 183 -3.88 -6.18 3.16
CA SER A 183 -3.07 -6.73 2.06
C SER A 183 -2.41 -5.62 1.23
N HIS A 184 -1.69 -4.71 1.91
CA HIS A 184 -1.09 -3.48 1.36
C HIS A 184 -2.13 -2.56 0.69
N GLY A 185 -3.39 -2.64 1.12
CA GLY A 185 -4.54 -1.88 0.61
C GLY A 185 -5.28 -2.50 -0.57
N MET A 186 -5.03 -3.78 -0.90
CA MET A 186 -5.85 -4.50 -1.89
C MET A 186 -7.29 -4.78 -1.41
N ASP A 187 -7.54 -4.81 -0.10
CA ASP A 187 -8.89 -4.99 0.47
C ASP A 187 -9.20 -3.83 1.41
N ILE A 188 -10.24 -3.05 1.09
CA ILE A 188 -10.57 -1.78 1.76
C ILE A 188 -12.00 -1.78 2.31
N MET A 189 -12.11 -1.59 3.63
CA MET A 189 -13.34 -1.29 4.37
C MET A 189 -13.41 0.20 4.71
N CYS A 190 -14.61 0.76 4.62
CA CYS A 190 -14.93 2.11 5.05
C CYS A 190 -15.47 2.12 6.50
N PRO A 191 -15.42 3.27 7.20
CA PRO A 191 -16.03 3.44 8.51
C PRO A 191 -17.50 3.04 8.53
N VAL A 192 -17.91 2.32 9.57
CA VAL A 192 -19.32 2.01 9.84
C VAL A 192 -19.95 3.24 10.48
N LYS A 193 -20.65 4.06 9.68
CA LYS A 193 -21.44 5.17 10.20
C LYS A 193 -22.77 4.69 10.74
N ASP A 194 -23.15 5.21 11.91
CA ASP A 194 -24.53 5.15 12.37
C ASP A 194 -25.49 5.75 11.33
N SER A 195 -26.67 5.14 11.23
CA SER A 195 -27.68 5.47 10.23
C SER A 195 -28.37 6.81 10.54
N VAL A 196 -28.13 7.83 9.70
CA VAL A 196 -29.09 8.93 9.43
C VAL A 196 -28.72 9.78 8.19
N SER A 197 -27.47 9.73 7.68
CA SER A 197 -27.09 10.48 6.47
C SER A 197 -26.99 9.59 5.21
N ALA A 198 -28.10 9.46 4.48
CA ALA A 198 -28.19 8.73 3.20
C ALA A 198 -27.45 9.41 2.01
N ASN A 199 -26.68 10.48 2.26
CA ASN A 199 -25.88 11.19 1.26
C ASN A 199 -24.42 10.69 1.16
N ALA A 200 -24.06 9.63 1.89
CA ALA A 200 -22.82 8.87 1.68
C ALA A 200 -22.92 7.87 0.51
N SER A 201 -23.83 8.10 -0.43
CA SER A 201 -24.16 7.24 -1.58
C SER A 201 -23.05 7.11 -2.63
N ASN A 202 -21.95 7.86 -2.50
CA ASN A 202 -20.69 7.63 -3.19
C ASN A 202 -19.87 6.48 -2.57
N CYS A 203 -20.51 5.32 -2.36
CA CYS A 203 -19.80 4.06 -2.25
C CYS A 203 -19.27 3.72 -3.66
N ILE A 204 -18.10 4.29 -3.98
CA ILE A 204 -17.44 4.17 -5.28
C ILE A 204 -17.26 2.68 -5.59
N LYS A 205 -17.85 2.26 -6.71
CA LYS A 205 -18.11 0.85 -7.05
C LYS A 205 -16.83 0.15 -7.49
N PHE A 206 -16.78 -1.16 -7.27
CA PHE A 206 -15.80 -2.05 -7.91
C PHE A 206 -15.81 -1.85 -9.43
N THR A 207 -14.64 -1.70 -10.04
CA THR A 207 -14.48 -1.36 -11.47
C THR A 207 -15.21 -2.37 -12.36
N ASP A 208 -15.07 -3.66 -12.06
CA ASP A 208 -15.76 -4.75 -12.76
C ASP A 208 -17.14 -5.04 -12.15
N GLN A 209 -18.03 -4.05 -12.20
CA GLN A 209 -19.46 -4.23 -11.86
C GLN A 209 -20.10 -5.45 -12.54
N GLN A 210 -19.64 -5.76 -13.76
CA GLN A 210 -20.09 -6.91 -14.55
C GLN A 210 -19.74 -8.24 -13.86
N VAL A 211 -18.52 -8.38 -13.34
CA VAL A 211 -18.07 -9.59 -12.63
C VAL A 211 -18.84 -9.80 -11.35
N PHE A 212 -19.08 -8.75 -10.55
CA PHE A 212 -19.92 -8.85 -9.36
C PHE A 212 -21.34 -9.32 -9.69
N ARG A 213 -21.98 -8.78 -10.74
CA ARG A 213 -23.30 -9.23 -11.20
C ARG A 213 -23.27 -10.70 -11.63
N THR A 214 -22.34 -11.10 -12.50
CA THR A 214 -22.22 -12.49 -12.96
C THR A 214 -21.95 -13.47 -11.81
N LEU A 215 -21.22 -13.07 -10.77
CA LEU A 215 -21.01 -13.86 -9.55
C LEU A 215 -22.31 -14.00 -8.76
N VAL A 216 -23.08 -12.93 -8.55
CA VAL A 216 -24.41 -12.98 -7.90
C VAL A 216 -25.33 -13.91 -8.70
N ASP A 217 -25.50 -13.64 -10.00
CA ASP A 217 -26.44 -14.34 -10.87
C ASP A 217 -26.14 -15.86 -10.92
N LYS A 218 -24.86 -16.26 -11.08
CA LYS A 218 -24.47 -17.68 -11.14
C LYS A 218 -24.40 -18.38 -9.78
N THR A 219 -24.46 -17.69 -8.64
CA THR A 219 -24.41 -18.33 -7.31
C THR A 219 -25.73 -18.25 -6.53
N ASN A 220 -26.73 -17.49 -7.01
CA ASN A 220 -28.02 -17.28 -6.38
C ASN A 220 -28.77 -18.59 -6.05
N ASP A 221 -28.68 -19.60 -6.91
CA ASP A 221 -29.34 -20.91 -6.70
C ASP A 221 -28.67 -21.77 -5.60
N ILE A 222 -27.46 -21.41 -5.16
CA ILE A 222 -26.68 -22.18 -4.19
C ILE A 222 -27.00 -21.70 -2.77
N LYS A 223 -28.00 -22.33 -2.15
CA LYS A 223 -28.45 -22.02 -0.78
C LYS A 223 -27.27 -21.91 0.21
N GLY A 224 -27.15 -20.73 0.82
CA GLY A 224 -26.11 -20.41 1.80
C GLY A 224 -24.90 -19.67 1.24
N ALA A 225 -24.80 -19.52 -0.10
CA ALA A 225 -23.79 -18.67 -0.73
C ALA A 225 -24.15 -17.19 -0.54
N LYS A 226 -23.13 -16.33 -0.43
CA LYS A 226 -23.31 -14.87 -0.39
C LYS A 226 -22.18 -14.19 -1.15
N VAL A 227 -22.51 -13.37 -2.14
CA VAL A 227 -21.53 -12.52 -2.84
C VAL A 227 -21.56 -11.12 -2.25
N GLU A 228 -20.39 -10.59 -1.90
CA GLU A 228 -20.23 -9.23 -1.37
C GLU A 228 -19.30 -8.42 -2.27
N SER A 229 -19.78 -7.26 -2.74
CA SER A 229 -18.92 -6.30 -3.42
C SER A 229 -18.18 -5.48 -2.39
N HIS A 230 -16.89 -5.77 -2.21
CA HIS A 230 -15.95 -4.82 -1.65
C HIS A 230 -15.51 -3.84 -2.74
N LYS A 231 -14.65 -2.88 -2.39
CA LYS A 231 -14.25 -1.83 -3.32
C LYS A 231 -13.28 -2.29 -4.42
N PHE A 232 -12.47 -3.30 -4.11
CA PHE A 232 -11.46 -3.91 -4.98
C PHE A 232 -11.57 -5.44 -5.05
N CYS A 233 -12.62 -6.02 -4.48
CA CYS A 233 -12.79 -7.46 -4.41
C CYS A 233 -14.28 -7.82 -4.54
N ALA A 234 -14.59 -8.88 -5.29
CA ALA A 234 -15.88 -9.56 -5.16
C ALA A 234 -15.67 -10.86 -4.36
N SER A 235 -16.30 -10.95 -3.20
CA SER A 235 -16.06 -12.01 -2.22
C SER A 235 -17.25 -12.97 -2.18
N VAL A 236 -17.06 -14.22 -2.59
CA VAL A 236 -18.06 -15.29 -2.56
C VAL A 236 -17.87 -16.14 -1.31
N HIS A 237 -18.68 -15.88 -0.29
CA HIS A 237 -18.69 -16.64 0.95
C HIS A 237 -19.41 -17.97 0.76
N TYR A 238 -18.72 -19.06 1.12
CA TYR A 238 -19.28 -20.42 1.10
C TYR A 238 -19.36 -21.05 2.51
N ARG A 239 -19.17 -20.23 3.56
CA ARG A 239 -19.18 -20.65 4.97
C ARG A 239 -20.45 -21.41 5.40
N ASN A 240 -21.59 -21.01 4.85
CA ASN A 240 -22.93 -21.54 5.17
C ASN A 240 -23.48 -22.46 4.06
N VAL A 241 -22.63 -22.83 3.09
CA VAL A 241 -22.99 -23.70 1.96
C VAL A 241 -22.70 -25.15 2.32
N ASP A 242 -23.58 -26.06 1.91
CA ASP A 242 -23.40 -27.51 1.98
C ASP A 242 -22.10 -27.93 1.27
N GLU A 243 -21.27 -28.74 1.93
CA GLU A 243 -19.92 -29.07 1.49
C GLU A 243 -19.88 -29.72 0.09
N LYS A 244 -20.93 -30.46 -0.28
CA LYS A 244 -21.06 -31.07 -1.61
C LYS A 244 -21.15 -30.05 -2.76
N ASN A 245 -21.48 -28.79 -2.46
CA ASN A 245 -21.61 -27.69 -3.43
C ASN A 245 -20.36 -26.78 -3.46
N TRP A 246 -19.34 -26.99 -2.60
CA TRP A 246 -18.15 -26.13 -2.56
C TRP A 246 -17.33 -26.21 -3.86
N SER A 247 -17.23 -27.41 -4.45
CA SER A 247 -16.63 -27.63 -5.76
C SER A 247 -17.37 -26.87 -6.86
N THR A 248 -18.70 -26.87 -6.83
CA THR A 248 -19.55 -26.11 -7.77
C THR A 248 -19.29 -24.60 -7.68
N ILE A 249 -19.20 -24.04 -6.46
CA ILE A 249 -18.85 -22.63 -6.26
C ILE A 249 -17.46 -22.32 -6.81
N ALA A 250 -16.45 -23.14 -6.47
CA ALA A 250 -15.08 -22.95 -6.95
C ALA A 250 -15.01 -22.98 -8.49
N GLN A 251 -15.73 -23.91 -9.12
CA GLN A 251 -15.82 -24.02 -10.57
C GLN A 251 -16.50 -22.79 -11.20
N ILE A 252 -17.63 -22.33 -10.66
CA ILE A 252 -18.33 -21.13 -11.13
C ILE A 252 -17.43 -19.90 -11.10
N VAL A 253 -16.73 -19.67 -9.98
CA VAL A 253 -15.83 -18.51 -9.85
C VAL A 253 -14.63 -18.62 -10.79
N HIS A 254 -14.05 -19.81 -10.93
CA HIS A 254 -12.93 -20.05 -11.84
C HIS A 254 -13.33 -19.92 -13.32
N ASP A 255 -14.52 -20.38 -13.71
CA ASP A 255 -15.02 -20.25 -15.08
C ASP A 255 -15.39 -18.80 -15.43
N ILE A 256 -15.90 -18.00 -14.49
CA ILE A 256 -16.05 -16.55 -14.69
C ILE A 256 -14.69 -15.90 -14.94
N LEU A 257 -13.67 -16.21 -14.12
CA LEU A 257 -12.36 -15.57 -14.20
C LEU A 257 -11.62 -15.79 -15.53
N LYS A 258 -11.96 -16.83 -16.32
CA LYS A 258 -11.38 -17.05 -17.65
C LYS A 258 -11.63 -15.90 -18.61
N ASP A 259 -12.76 -15.20 -18.46
CA ASP A 259 -13.15 -14.07 -19.29
C ASP A 259 -12.52 -12.73 -18.82
N PHE A 260 -11.88 -12.71 -17.64
CA PHE A 260 -11.33 -11.50 -17.00
C PHE A 260 -9.86 -11.70 -16.58
N PRO A 261 -8.91 -11.77 -17.52
CA PRO A 261 -7.50 -12.10 -17.25
C PRO A 261 -6.75 -11.04 -16.41
N HIS A 262 -7.33 -9.85 -16.22
CA HIS A 262 -6.84 -8.82 -15.29
C HIS A 262 -7.30 -9.06 -13.84
N LEU A 263 -8.03 -10.14 -13.56
CA LEU A 263 -8.47 -10.56 -12.23
C LEU A 263 -7.84 -11.91 -11.84
N ARG A 264 -7.68 -12.13 -10.54
CA ARG A 264 -7.14 -13.36 -9.93
C ARG A 264 -8.04 -13.85 -8.81
N LEU A 265 -8.04 -15.16 -8.62
CA LEU A 265 -8.63 -15.81 -7.46
C LEU A 265 -7.66 -15.78 -6.28
N THR A 266 -8.18 -15.46 -5.10
CA THR A 266 -7.53 -15.61 -3.80
C THR A 266 -8.48 -16.34 -2.83
N HIS A 267 -7.91 -16.98 -1.81
CA HIS A 267 -8.67 -17.86 -0.90
C HIS A 267 -8.57 -17.36 0.54
N GLY A 268 -9.71 -17.08 1.16
CA GLY A 268 -9.85 -16.73 2.57
C GLY A 268 -10.57 -17.80 3.39
N ARG A 269 -10.86 -17.52 4.67
CA ARG A 269 -11.43 -18.50 5.61
C ARG A 269 -12.92 -18.81 5.32
N LYS A 270 -13.13 -19.78 4.42
CA LYS A 270 -14.42 -20.14 3.78
C LYS A 270 -15.02 -19.03 2.90
N VAL A 271 -14.15 -18.33 2.17
CA VAL A 271 -14.51 -17.29 1.17
C VAL A 271 -13.57 -17.38 -0.04
N LEU A 272 -14.12 -17.20 -1.25
CA LEU A 272 -13.36 -17.03 -2.48
C LEU A 272 -13.35 -15.55 -2.86
N GLU A 273 -12.19 -15.03 -3.24
CA GLU A 273 -11.97 -13.60 -3.41
C GLU A 273 -11.45 -13.28 -4.81
N VAL A 274 -12.27 -12.62 -5.61
CA VAL A 274 -11.93 -12.15 -6.96
C VAL A 274 -11.34 -10.74 -6.86
N ARG A 275 -10.01 -10.63 -7.05
CA ARG A 275 -9.23 -9.39 -6.87
C ARG A 275 -8.45 -9.04 -8.15
N PRO A 276 -8.22 -7.76 -8.47
CA PRO A 276 -7.37 -7.38 -9.60
C PRO A 276 -5.92 -7.88 -9.54
N VAL A 277 -5.35 -8.14 -10.72
CA VAL A 277 -3.92 -8.35 -10.99
C VAL A 277 -3.27 -6.98 -11.22
N ILE A 278 -3.36 -6.11 -10.21
CA ILE A 278 -2.70 -4.81 -10.20
C ILE A 278 -1.41 -4.93 -9.37
N ASP A 279 -0.32 -4.37 -9.91
CA ASP A 279 0.87 -4.00 -9.13
C ASP A 279 0.46 -2.96 -8.09
N TRP A 280 0.31 -3.38 -6.83
CA TRP A 280 -0.36 -2.60 -5.78
C TRP A 280 0.50 -2.52 -4.52
N ASN A 281 0.66 -1.31 -3.99
CA ASN A 281 1.49 -0.99 -2.83
C ASN A 281 0.82 0.06 -1.94
N LYS A 282 1.41 0.32 -0.76
CA LYS A 282 0.91 1.33 0.19
C LYS A 282 0.80 2.73 -0.43
N GLY A 283 1.66 3.09 -1.38
CA GLY A 283 1.57 4.36 -2.12
C GLY A 283 0.30 4.48 -2.96
N LYS A 284 -0.01 3.47 -3.79
CA LYS A 284 -1.24 3.41 -4.59
C LYS A 284 -2.50 3.36 -3.72
N ALA A 285 -2.41 2.71 -2.55
CA ALA A 285 -3.47 2.74 -1.55
C ALA A 285 -3.73 4.14 -0.98
N VAL A 286 -2.69 4.96 -0.74
CA VAL A 286 -2.83 6.36 -0.33
C VAL A 286 -3.45 7.22 -1.42
N GLU A 287 -2.95 7.16 -2.67
CA GLU A 287 -3.52 7.94 -3.79
C GLU A 287 -5.01 7.60 -3.98
N PHE A 288 -5.33 6.31 -3.99
CA PHE A 288 -6.72 5.86 -4.14
C PHE A 288 -7.61 6.28 -2.98
N LEU A 289 -7.14 6.23 -1.72
CA LEU A 289 -7.93 6.68 -0.57
C LEU A 289 -8.15 8.21 -0.61
N LEU A 290 -7.20 8.98 -1.12
CA LEU A 290 -7.40 10.42 -1.37
C LEU A 290 -8.43 10.66 -2.48
N GLU A 291 -8.35 9.95 -3.61
CA GLU A 291 -9.34 10.04 -4.69
C GLU A 291 -10.74 9.67 -4.18
N SER A 292 -10.82 8.58 -3.42
CA SER A 292 -12.03 8.05 -2.80
C SER A 292 -12.75 9.02 -1.86
N LEU A 293 -12.00 9.96 -1.26
CA LEU A 293 -12.52 10.98 -0.36
C LEU A 293 -12.82 12.32 -1.07
N GLY A 294 -12.54 12.40 -2.39
CA GLY A 294 -12.63 13.63 -3.19
C GLY A 294 -11.46 14.59 -2.98
N LEU A 295 -10.26 14.08 -2.66
CA LEU A 295 -9.14 14.85 -2.11
C LEU A 295 -7.83 14.83 -2.92
N CYS A 296 -7.79 14.20 -4.10
CA CYS A 296 -6.55 14.15 -4.90
C CYS A 296 -6.06 15.50 -5.46
N ASN A 297 -6.97 16.38 -5.84
CA ASN A 297 -6.67 17.55 -6.69
C ASN A 297 -6.99 18.89 -6.02
N SER A 298 -6.82 19.00 -4.69
CA SER A 298 -7.01 20.25 -3.94
C SER A 298 -5.76 20.56 -3.12
N ASP A 299 -5.20 21.74 -3.34
CA ASP A 299 -4.12 22.29 -2.51
C ASP A 299 -4.57 22.52 -1.06
N ASP A 300 -5.87 22.49 -0.76
CA ASP A 300 -6.43 22.62 0.58
C ASP A 300 -6.35 21.31 1.39
N VAL A 301 -5.71 20.27 0.88
CA VAL A 301 -5.54 18.99 1.59
C VAL A 301 -4.12 18.86 2.16
N LEU A 302 -4.00 18.24 3.33
CA LEU A 302 -2.71 17.78 3.88
C LEU A 302 -2.80 16.32 4.33
N PRO A 303 -2.44 15.35 3.47
CA PRO A 303 -2.21 13.98 3.89
C PRO A 303 -0.93 13.86 4.73
N ILE A 304 -1.02 13.11 5.82
CA ILE A 304 0.11 12.65 6.62
C ILE A 304 0.11 11.13 6.64
N TYR A 305 1.27 10.51 6.43
CA TYR A 305 1.46 9.07 6.53
C TYR A 305 2.52 8.75 7.59
N ILE A 306 2.27 7.77 8.46
CA ILE A 306 3.22 7.26 9.45
C ILE A 306 3.43 5.75 9.23
N GLY A 307 4.68 5.31 9.15
CA GLY A 307 5.08 3.91 8.91
C GLY A 307 6.54 3.67 9.29
N ASP A 308 6.99 2.42 9.43
CA ASP A 308 8.36 2.07 9.87
C ASP A 308 9.18 1.25 8.85
N ASP A 309 8.53 0.66 7.86
CA ASP A 309 9.11 -0.37 6.98
C ASP A 309 9.37 0.13 5.54
N THR A 310 10.23 -0.61 4.83
CA THR A 310 10.46 -0.53 3.39
C THR A 310 9.18 -0.45 2.55
N SER A 311 8.08 -1.06 2.96
CA SER A 311 6.81 -0.95 2.22
C SER A 311 6.10 0.41 2.36
N ASP A 312 6.44 1.21 3.38
CA ASP A 312 5.93 2.59 3.56
C ASP A 312 6.65 3.61 2.68
N GLU A 313 7.84 3.26 2.16
CA GLU A 313 8.62 4.09 1.26
C GLU A 313 7.91 4.43 -0.05
N ASP A 314 6.90 3.65 -0.45
CA ASP A 314 6.01 3.97 -1.57
C ASP A 314 4.95 5.03 -1.21
N ALA A 315 4.44 5.02 0.02
CA ALA A 315 3.55 6.07 0.52
C ALA A 315 4.31 7.37 0.76
N PHE A 316 5.51 7.29 1.35
CA PHE A 316 6.39 8.44 1.51
C PHE A 316 6.82 9.03 0.15
N LYS A 317 7.07 8.18 -0.87
CA LYS A 317 7.30 8.62 -2.26
C LYS A 317 6.13 9.46 -2.76
N VAL A 318 4.92 8.92 -2.75
CA VAL A 318 3.68 9.57 -3.21
C VAL A 318 3.41 10.90 -2.51
N LEU A 319 3.74 11.02 -1.22
CA LEU A 319 3.53 12.28 -0.47
C LEU A 319 4.65 13.32 -0.70
N ARG A 320 5.88 12.88 -0.97
CA ARG A 320 7.02 13.75 -1.30
C ARG A 320 6.96 14.25 -2.75
N GLU A 321 6.59 13.37 -3.68
CA GLU A 321 6.39 13.73 -5.09
C GLU A 321 5.18 14.67 -5.23
N GLY A 322 5.35 15.71 -6.05
CA GLY A 322 4.41 16.85 -6.10
C GLY A 322 4.30 17.66 -4.79
N ASN A 323 5.12 17.38 -3.76
CA ASN A 323 5.03 17.99 -2.43
C ASN A 323 3.59 17.96 -1.88
N ARG A 324 2.88 16.83 -1.98
CA ARG A 324 1.47 16.72 -1.61
C ARG A 324 1.25 16.66 -0.09
N GLY A 325 2.10 15.95 0.64
CA GLY A 325 1.89 15.64 2.05
C GLY A 325 3.16 15.54 2.88
N TYR A 326 3.04 14.89 4.04
CA TYR A 326 4.19 14.54 4.88
C TYR A 326 4.21 13.05 5.22
N GLY A 327 5.21 12.34 4.72
CA GLY A 327 5.63 11.06 5.28
C GLY A 327 6.43 11.24 6.56
N ILE A 328 6.22 10.36 7.54
CA ILE A 328 6.91 10.32 8.83
C ILE A 328 7.39 8.88 9.07
N LEU A 329 8.70 8.67 9.10
CA LEU A 329 9.28 7.35 9.37
C LEU A 329 9.38 7.10 10.87
N VAL A 330 8.93 5.94 11.33
CA VAL A 330 9.20 5.44 12.69
C VAL A 330 10.51 4.65 12.69
N SER A 331 11.55 5.14 13.37
CA SER A 331 12.79 4.38 13.55
C SER A 331 13.70 4.90 14.66
N SER A 332 14.22 3.95 15.43
CA SER A 332 15.23 4.17 16.46
C SER A 332 16.67 4.00 15.94
N VAL A 333 16.84 3.84 14.62
CA VAL A 333 18.13 3.68 13.92
C VAL A 333 18.09 4.46 12.59
N PRO A 334 19.24 4.90 12.05
CA PRO A 334 19.27 5.53 10.73
C PRO A 334 18.75 4.58 9.62
N LYS A 335 17.88 5.10 8.74
CA LYS A 335 17.45 4.45 7.49
C LYS A 335 17.44 5.48 6.35
N ASP A 336 17.77 5.06 5.13
CA ASP A 336 17.48 5.86 3.95
C ASP A 336 15.95 5.94 3.75
N THR A 337 15.40 7.15 3.59
CA THR A 337 13.94 7.33 3.56
C THR A 337 13.46 8.52 2.73
N LYS A 338 12.27 8.38 2.16
CA LYS A 338 11.52 9.48 1.52
C LYS A 338 10.61 10.24 2.49
N ALA A 339 10.52 9.84 3.77
CA ALA A 339 9.83 10.62 4.79
C ALA A 339 10.42 12.03 4.94
N PHE A 340 9.63 13.01 5.36
CA PHE A 340 10.11 14.38 5.65
C PHE A 340 10.54 14.56 7.11
N PHE A 341 10.08 13.67 7.99
CA PHE A 341 10.29 13.71 9.42
C PHE A 341 10.48 12.29 9.97
N SER A 342 11.00 12.18 11.19
CA SER A 342 11.13 10.93 11.94
C SER A 342 10.29 10.92 13.22
N LEU A 343 10.07 9.74 13.77
CA LEU A 343 9.64 9.47 15.15
C LEU A 343 10.47 8.29 15.65
N ARG A 344 10.94 8.29 16.91
CA ARG A 344 11.87 7.25 17.40
C ARG A 344 11.21 5.86 17.50
N ASP A 345 9.98 5.80 17.98
CA ASP A 345 9.23 4.56 18.20
C ASP A 345 7.70 4.80 18.35
N THR A 346 6.95 3.72 18.55
CA THR A 346 5.49 3.72 18.80
C THR A 346 5.03 4.63 19.95
N SER A 347 5.88 4.93 20.94
CA SER A 347 5.55 5.86 22.02
C SER A 347 5.59 7.32 21.56
N GLU A 348 6.51 7.67 20.66
CA GLU A 348 6.51 8.98 19.99
C GLU A 348 5.34 9.12 19.01
N VAL A 349 4.96 8.04 18.29
CA VAL A 349 3.72 8.01 17.48
C VAL A 349 2.50 8.33 18.34
N LYS A 350 2.36 7.68 19.51
CA LYS A 350 1.27 7.94 20.47
C LYS A 350 1.27 9.39 20.95
N GLN A 351 2.44 9.99 21.20
CA GLN A 351 2.57 11.39 21.59
C GLN A 351 2.20 12.36 20.45
N PHE A 352 2.58 12.05 19.21
CA PHE A 352 2.28 12.86 18.03
C PHE A 352 0.77 12.88 17.74
N LEU A 353 0.11 11.71 17.77
CA LEU A 353 -1.34 11.60 17.62
C LEU A 353 -2.08 12.39 18.72
N LYS A 354 -1.71 12.22 19.99
CA LYS A 354 -2.31 13.01 21.10
C LYS A 354 -2.04 14.52 21.00
N SER A 355 -0.95 14.94 20.35
CA SER A 355 -0.67 16.35 20.09
C SER A 355 -1.55 16.93 18.97
N LEU A 356 -1.82 16.15 17.91
CA LEU A 356 -2.79 16.51 16.87
C LEU A 356 -4.21 16.69 17.42
N VAL A 357 -4.66 15.80 18.32
CA VAL A 357 -5.96 15.92 19.01
C VAL A 357 -6.05 17.25 19.77
N ARG A 358 -5.09 17.52 20.67
CA ARG A 358 -5.03 18.76 21.46
C ARG A 358 -5.04 20.02 20.60
N TRP A 359 -4.38 19.98 19.44
CA TRP A 359 -4.40 21.10 18.49
C TRP A 359 -5.75 21.24 17.77
N LYS A 360 -6.41 20.14 17.39
CA LYS A 360 -7.77 20.17 16.81
C LYS A 360 -8.81 20.68 17.79
N GLU A 361 -8.77 20.24 19.05
CA GLU A 361 -9.67 20.71 20.13
C GLU A 361 -9.57 22.23 20.31
N ARG A 362 -8.35 22.76 20.49
CA ARG A 362 -8.07 24.21 20.59
C ARG A 362 -8.55 24.96 19.34
N SER A 363 -8.31 24.40 18.16
CA SER A 363 -8.75 24.99 16.88
C SER A 363 -10.27 24.96 16.68
N GLY A 364 -10.99 24.04 17.34
CA GLY A 364 -12.45 23.99 17.36
C GLY A 364 -13.05 25.01 18.32
N LEU A 365 -12.50 25.11 19.55
CA LEU A 365 -12.90 26.09 20.56
C LEU A 365 -12.80 27.52 20.04
N LEU A 366 -11.67 27.87 19.40
CA LEU A 366 -11.46 29.19 18.78
C LEU A 366 -12.50 29.53 17.68
N LYS A 367 -13.07 28.52 17.02
CA LYS A 367 -14.13 28.68 16.00
C LYS A 367 -15.55 28.77 16.58
N CYS A 368 -15.76 28.42 17.85
CA CYS A 368 -17.03 28.67 18.53
C CYS A 368 -17.07 30.11 19.07
N ASN A 369 -16.03 30.54 19.78
CA ASN A 369 -15.99 31.90 20.35
C ASN A 369 -16.15 32.97 19.26
N THR A 370 -15.40 32.86 18.16
CA THR A 370 -15.46 33.79 17.02
C THR A 370 -16.74 33.72 16.16
N LYS A 371 -17.72 32.86 16.54
CA LYS A 371 -19.10 32.92 16.04
C LYS A 371 -20.01 33.71 16.97
N ASN A 372 -19.90 33.48 18.29
CA ASN A 372 -20.71 34.21 19.29
C ASN A 372 -20.46 35.72 19.18
N ASP A 373 -19.20 36.13 18.96
CA ASP A 373 -18.77 37.52 18.73
C ASP A 373 -19.34 38.15 17.42
N LYS A 374 -20.24 37.46 16.70
CA LYS A 374 -20.86 37.91 15.44
C LYS A 374 -22.38 37.81 15.40
N GLU A 375 -23.03 37.46 16.52
CA GLU A 375 -24.50 37.48 16.65
C GLU A 375 -24.98 38.62 17.57
N GLU A 376 -24.07 39.49 18.06
CA GLU A 376 -24.36 40.72 18.83
C GLU A 376 -24.07 42.02 18.03
N TYR A 377 -24.63 42.19 16.82
CA TYR A 377 -24.69 43.48 16.10
C TYR A 377 -25.88 43.57 15.15
#